data_AF-A0A2E1HXA4-F1
#
_entry.id   AF-A0A2E1HXA4-F1
#
_cell.length_a   1.000
_cell.length_b   1.000
_cell.length_c   1.000
_cell.angle_alpha   90.00
_cell.angle_beta   90.00
_cell.angle_gamma   90.00
#
_symmetry.space_group_name_H-M   'P 1'
#
loop_
_entity.id
_entity.type
_entity.pdbx_description
1 polymer ?
#
loop_
_entity_poly.entity_id
_entity_poly.type
_entity_poly.pdbx_seq_one_letter_code
_entity_poly.pdbx_strand_id
1 'polypeptide(L)'
;MAEICNVCGLPDELCICQEIAKEQQKATISTDRRRYGKIVTKVEGILDTAIDINQLAKLLKNRCAAGGTVKGRVIELQGDHKKRAAAVLSNNGFNVEVR
;
A
#
# COMPACT_ATOMS: atom_id res chain seq x y z
N MET A 1 0.24 30.33 4.23
CA MET A 1 1.53 29.86 4.80
C MET A 1 1.78 28.51 4.17
N ALA A 2 2.95 28.29 3.56
CA ALA A 2 3.29 26.97 3.04
C ALA A 2 3.38 26.01 4.23
N GLU A 3 2.66 24.88 4.15
CA GLU A 3 2.87 23.79 5.10
C GLU A 3 4.28 23.23 4.88
N ILE A 4 4.98 23.01 5.98
CA ILE A 4 6.38 22.59 6.01
C ILE A 4 6.41 21.17 6.53
N CYS A 5 7.11 20.29 5.82
CA CYS A 5 7.26 18.91 6.24
C CYS A 5 8.11 18.82 7.51
N ASN A 6 7.56 18.23 8.57
CA ASN A 6 8.26 18.06 9.85
C ASN A 6 9.41 17.03 9.82
N VAL A 7 9.59 16.30 8.72
CA VAL A 7 10.66 15.30 8.55
C VAL A 7 11.89 15.94 7.90
N CYS A 8 11.71 16.68 6.81
CA CYS A 8 12.81 17.24 6.02
C CYS A 8 12.92 18.77 6.08
N GLY A 9 11.94 19.47 6.66
CA GLY A 9 11.94 20.93 6.78
C GLY A 9 11.70 21.68 5.47
N LEU A 10 11.37 20.96 4.39
CA LEU A 10 11.05 21.56 3.09
C LEU A 10 9.57 21.97 3.03
N PRO A 11 9.22 23.01 2.26
CA PRO A 11 7.84 23.25 1.85
C PRO A 11 7.25 21.99 1.24
N ASP A 12 5.99 21.68 1.54
CA ASP A 12 5.35 20.42 1.10
C ASP A 12 5.36 20.25 -0.42
N GLU A 13 5.33 21.33 -1.19
CA GLU A 13 5.45 21.32 -2.66
C GLU A 13 6.81 20.80 -3.17
N LEU A 14 7.86 20.87 -2.35
CA LEU A 14 9.22 20.41 -2.66
C LEU A 14 9.59 19.13 -1.91
N CYS A 15 8.68 18.59 -1.09
CA CYS A 15 8.94 17.43 -0.27
C CYS A 15 8.89 16.13 -1.10
N ILE A 16 9.90 15.29 -0.94
CA ILE A 16 10.00 13.96 -1.60
C ILE A 16 10.03 12.80 -0.58
N CYS A 17 9.67 13.06 0.68
CA CYS A 17 9.73 12.03 1.73
C CYS A 17 8.83 10.82 1.42
N GLN A 18 7.70 11.03 0.74
CA GLN A 18 6.82 9.92 0.35
C GLN A 18 7.46 9.04 -0.72
N GLU A 19 8.13 9.63 -1.71
CA GLU A 19 8.82 8.91 -2.79
C GLU A 19 9.95 8.05 -2.22
N ILE A 20 10.77 8.64 -1.35
CA ILE A 20 11.86 7.92 -0.65
C ILE A 20 11.27 6.76 0.17
N ALA A 21 10.21 6.99 0.93
CA ALA A 21 9.57 5.96 1.74
C ALA A 21 9.04 4.78 0.88
N LYS A 22 8.49 5.06 -0.30
CA LYS A 22 7.99 4.02 -1.23
C LYS A 22 9.11 3.15 -1.78
N GLU A 23 10.27 3.74 -2.09
CA GLU A 23 11.42 3.03 -2.65
C GLU A 23 12.19 2.20 -1.60
N GLN A 24 12.30 2.70 -0.37
CA GLN A 24 13.04 2.03 0.71
C GLN A 24 12.34 0.79 1.28
N GLN A 25 11.04 0.63 1.01
CA GLN A 25 10.24 -0.45 1.57
C GLN A 25 9.78 -1.44 0.51
N LYS A 26 9.69 -2.71 0.90
CA LYS A 26 9.20 -3.78 0.04
C LYS A 26 7.76 -4.12 0.42
N ALA A 27 6.84 -3.91 -0.50
CA ALA A 27 5.47 -4.36 -0.39
C ALA A 27 5.38 -5.86 -0.74
N THR A 28 5.10 -6.69 0.26
CA THR A 28 4.89 -8.13 0.08
C THR A 28 3.41 -8.41 -0.15
N ILE A 29 3.11 -9.18 -1.19
CA ILE A 29 1.76 -9.61 -1.53
C ILE A 29 1.64 -11.10 -1.33
N SER A 30 0.67 -11.53 -0.53
CA SER A 30 0.39 -12.94 -0.26
C SER A 30 -1.11 -13.22 -0.35
N THR A 31 -1.49 -14.49 -0.34
CA THR A 31 -2.90 -14.92 -0.26
C THR A 31 -3.11 -15.76 0.98
N ASP A 32 -4.26 -15.58 1.62
CA ASP A 32 -4.68 -16.36 2.78
C ASP A 32 -6.11 -16.90 2.57
N ARG A 33 -6.46 -17.98 3.27
CA ARG A 33 -7.80 -18.59 3.22
C ARG A 33 -8.56 -18.22 4.49
N ARG A 34 -9.71 -17.55 4.33
CA ARG A 34 -10.66 -17.21 5.38
C ARG A 34 -11.77 -18.26 5.48
N ARG A 35 -12.73 -18.00 6.37
CA ARG A 35 -13.91 -18.86 6.61
C ARG A 35 -14.60 -19.22 5.29
N TYR A 36 -15.08 -20.45 5.19
CA TYR A 36 -15.72 -21.01 3.99
C TYR A 36 -14.80 -21.09 2.76
N GLY A 37 -13.47 -21.14 2.96
CA GLY A 37 -12.50 -21.25 1.88
C GLY A 37 -12.34 -20.00 1.03
N LYS A 38 -12.90 -18.85 1.45
CA LYS A 38 -12.79 -17.58 0.74
C LYS A 38 -11.33 -17.12 0.74
N ILE A 39 -10.79 -16.83 -0.44
CA ILE A 39 -9.44 -16.30 -0.58
C ILE A 39 -9.45 -14.80 -0.27
N VAL A 40 -8.40 -14.34 0.38
CA VAL A 40 -8.08 -12.91 0.54
C VAL A 40 -6.66 -12.67 0.08
N THR A 41 -6.43 -11.53 -0.54
CA THR A 41 -5.10 -11.03 -0.88
C THR A 41 -4.64 -10.08 0.22
N LYS A 42 -3.45 -10.30 0.76
CA LYS A 42 -2.80 -9.45 1.75
C LYS A 42 -1.71 -8.62 1.08
N VAL A 43 -1.60 -7.35 1.47
CA VAL A 43 -0.45 -6.48 1.17
C VAL A 43 0.15 -6.02 2.50
N GLU A 44 1.44 -6.28 2.70
CA GLU A 44 2.19 -5.97 3.93
C GLU A 44 3.60 -5.47 3.62
N GLY A 45 4.40 -5.12 4.63
CA GLY A 45 5.79 -4.65 4.47
C GLY A 45 5.94 -3.13 4.26
N ILE A 46 4.84 -2.39 4.19
CA ILE A 46 4.82 -0.93 4.11
C ILE A 46 4.67 -0.37 5.52
N LEU A 47 5.78 -0.04 6.19
CA LEU A 47 5.80 0.35 7.61
C LEU A 47 5.95 1.85 7.84
N ASP A 48 6.38 2.62 6.83
CA ASP A 48 6.65 4.04 6.98
C ASP A 48 5.36 4.85 7.13
N THR A 49 5.31 5.70 8.15
CA THR A 49 4.15 6.55 8.43
C THR A 49 3.98 7.69 7.44
N ALA A 50 5.03 8.03 6.67
CA ALA A 50 4.90 8.94 5.53
C ALA A 50 3.93 8.41 4.46
N ILE A 51 3.70 7.09 4.44
CA ILE A 51 2.74 6.44 3.54
C ILE A 51 1.41 6.25 4.26
N ASP A 52 0.38 6.94 3.76
CA ASP A 52 -1.00 6.75 4.20
C ASP A 52 -1.53 5.39 3.70
N ILE A 53 -1.55 4.43 4.63
CA ILE A 53 -2.03 3.07 4.38
C ILE A 53 -3.51 3.01 4.01
N ASN A 54 -4.33 3.94 4.52
CA ASN A 54 -5.77 3.98 4.24
C ASN A 54 -6.02 4.51 2.82
N GLN A 55 -5.26 5.52 2.40
CA GLN A 55 -5.29 6.01 1.03
C GLN A 55 -4.84 4.93 0.05
N LEU A 56 -3.76 4.22 0.37
CA LEU A 56 -3.29 3.09 -0.43
C LEU A 56 -4.32 1.96 -0.52
N ALA A 57 -4.97 1.63 0.60
CA ALA A 57 -6.04 0.63 0.62
C ALA A 57 -7.24 1.05 -0.25
N LYS A 58 -7.61 2.33 -0.24
CA LYS A 58 -8.66 2.87 -1.12
C LYS A 58 -8.28 2.74 -2.59
N LEU A 59 -7.04 3.07 -2.95
CA LEU A 59 -6.51 2.90 -4.30
C LEU A 59 -6.59 1.44 -4.75
N LEU A 60 -6.12 0.51 -3.91
CA LEU A 60 -6.11 -0.91 -4.22
C LEU A 60 -7.52 -1.48 -4.36
N LYS A 61 -8.46 -1.14 -3.47
CA LYS A 61 -9.87 -1.54 -3.56
C LYS A 61 -10.51 -1.09 -4.88
N ASN A 62 -10.28 0.17 -5.26
CA ASN A 62 -10.81 0.73 -6.50
C ASN A 62 -10.23 0.03 -7.73
N ARG A 63 -8.90 -0.17 -7.77
CA ARG A 63 -8.24 -0.82 -8.91
C ARG A 63 -8.53 -2.32 -8.98
N CYS A 64 -8.71 -2.99 -7.84
CA CYS A 64 -9.04 -4.41 -7.79
C CYS A 64 -10.54 -4.71 -7.91
N ALA A 65 -11.39 -3.68 -7.87
CA ALA A 65 -12.85 -3.83 -7.81
C ALA A 65 -13.28 -4.79 -6.69
N ALA A 66 -12.67 -4.64 -5.52
CA ALA A 66 -12.80 -5.56 -4.40
C ALA A 66 -13.09 -4.83 -3.08
N GLY A 67 -13.87 -5.47 -2.22
CA GLY A 67 -13.98 -5.08 -0.82
C GLY A 67 -12.65 -5.34 -0.09
N GLY A 68 -12.43 -4.65 1.03
CA GLY A 68 -11.21 -4.82 1.80
C GLY A 68 -11.14 -3.94 3.04
N THR A 69 -10.19 -4.26 3.92
CA THR A 69 -9.96 -3.55 5.19
C THR A 69 -8.47 -3.35 5.43
N VAL A 70 -8.13 -2.39 6.27
CA VAL A 70 -6.80 -2.25 6.86
C VAL A 70 -6.83 -2.86 8.26
N LYS A 71 -5.83 -3.66 8.62
CA LYS A 71 -5.58 -4.16 9.97
C LYS A 71 -4.17 -3.78 10.37
N GLY A 72 -4.01 -2.77 11.23
CA GLY A 72 -2.71 -2.17 11.51
C GLY A 72 -2.12 -1.55 10.25
N ARG A 73 -1.07 -2.15 9.70
CA ARG A 73 -0.46 -1.76 8.41
C ARG A 73 -0.55 -2.83 7.33
N VAL A 74 -1.49 -3.77 7.48
CA VAL A 74 -1.77 -4.82 6.51
C VAL A 74 -3.09 -4.50 5.80
N ILE A 75 -3.07 -4.50 4.48
CA ILE A 75 -4.27 -4.32 3.64
C ILE A 75 -4.77 -5.69 3.23
N GLU A 76 -6.05 -5.98 3.47
CA GLU A 76 -6.71 -7.21 3.03
C GLU A 76 -7.74 -6.88 1.96
N LEU A 77 -7.65 -7.53 0.79
CA LEU A 77 -8.61 -7.47 -0.30
C LEU A 77 -9.32 -8.81 -0.43
N GLN A 78 -10.63 -8.81 -0.63
CA GLN A 78 -11.40 -10.03 -0.86
C GLN A 78 -11.10 -10.58 -2.26
N GLY A 79 -10.79 -11.86 -2.38
CA GLY A 79 -10.42 -12.51 -3.65
C GLY A 79 -8.92 -12.62 -3.88
N ASP A 80 -8.54 -13.29 -4.98
CA ASP A 80 -7.16 -13.35 -5.46
C ASP A 80 -6.89 -12.21 -6.44
N HIS A 81 -6.10 -11.25 -5.99
CA HIS A 81 -5.74 -10.05 -6.72
C HIS A 81 -4.23 -9.86 -6.82
N LYS A 82 -3.41 -10.89 -6.58
CA LYS A 82 -1.94 -10.75 -6.49
C LYS A 82 -1.35 -10.00 -7.67
N LYS A 83 -1.70 -10.40 -8.90
CA LYS A 83 -1.19 -9.78 -10.14
C LYS A 83 -1.60 -8.31 -10.27
N ARG A 84 -2.86 -8.00 -9.98
CA ARG A 84 -3.40 -6.64 -10.16
C ARG A 84 -2.90 -5.70 -9.06
N ALA A 85 -2.86 -6.17 -7.82
CA ALA A 85 -2.29 -5.43 -6.70
C ALA A 85 -0.79 -5.14 -6.93
N ALA A 86 -0.03 -6.13 -7.43
CA ALA A 86 1.38 -5.92 -7.80
C ALA A 86 1.55 -4.82 -8.84
N ALA A 87 0.81 -4.88 -9.94
CA ALA A 87 0.88 -3.87 -10.99
C ALA A 87 0.53 -2.47 -10.46
N VAL A 88 -0.51 -2.35 -9.62
CA VAL A 88 -0.89 -1.06 -9.02
C VAL A 88 0.22 -0.53 -8.12
N LEU A 89 0.80 -1.36 -7.25
CA LEU A 89 1.86 -0.94 -6.34
C LEU A 89 3.13 -0.53 -7.10
N SER A 90 3.58 -1.33 -8.07
CA SER A 90 4.74 -0.99 -8.89
C SER A 90 4.52 0.32 -9.67
N ASN A 91 3.33 0.53 -10.25
CA ASN A 91 3.00 1.77 -10.95
C ASN A 91 2.92 3.00 -10.02
N ASN A 92 2.87 2.80 -8.70
CA ASN A 92 2.85 3.87 -7.69
C ASN A 92 4.21 4.01 -6.98
N GLY A 93 5.28 3.41 -7.50
CA GLY A 93 6.65 3.58 -7.01
C GLY A 93 7.06 2.63 -5.89
N PHE A 94 6.27 1.61 -5.58
CA PHE A 94 6.63 0.61 -4.57
C PHE A 94 7.48 -0.51 -5.16
N ASN A 95 8.47 -0.99 -4.39
CA ASN A 95 9.13 -2.26 -4.65
C ASN A 95 8.20 -3.41 -4.21
N VAL A 96 7.93 -4.37 -5.10
CA VAL A 96 6.90 -5.41 -4.88
C VAL A 96 7.50 -6.82 -4.90
N GLU A 97 7.12 -7.63 -3.92
CA GLU A 97 7.40 -9.07 -3.88
C GLU A 97 6.09 -9.85 -3.79
N VAL A 98 5.86 -10.78 -4.72
CA VAL A 98 4.66 -11.63 -4.74
C VAL A 98 5.02 -13.03 -4.23
N ARG A 99 4.29 -13.51 -3.21
CA ARG A 99 4.42 -14.85 -2.60
C ARG A 99 3.25 -15.76 -2.95
#